data_AF-A0A4Q2A7Q0-F1
#
_entry.id   AF-A0A4Q2A7Q0-F1
#
_cell.length_a   1.000
_cell.length_b   1.000
_cell.length_c   1.000
_cell.angle_alpha   90.00
_cell.angle_beta   90.00
_cell.angle_gamma   90.00
#
_symmetry.space_group_name_H-M   'P 1'
#
loop_
_entity.id
_entity.type
_entity.pdbx_description
1 polymer ?
#
loop_
_entity_poly.entity_id
_entity_poly.type
_entity_poly.pdbx_seq_one_letter_code
_entity_poly.pdbx_strand_id
1 'polypeptide(L)'
;MRDRRARLPDALARLFLDVTGDAPDDASLLRMRRISGALNLRDNDALWSIISVLEYYARLYEAMPERIRQAGEGSFDAVRREAEAATDALMHQHRDALTRCKATMELAEEMTREHEARYRAALAVLNDESLTVLAERAAGRIARVAGNRLVGVSAVAAREQRARIDETVAQIAVAGQMAMHGTVRALRRLFWSALVVLLLVTGASTCAGWWTGAHAAQAGYAGR
;
A
#
# COMPACT_ATOMS: atom_id res chain seq x y z
N MET A 1 60.90 -66.50 90.24
CA MET A 1 60.82 -65.06 89.92
C MET A 1 61.10 -64.86 88.44
N ARG A 2 60.04 -64.79 87.62
CA ARG A 2 60.09 -64.51 86.17
C ARG A 2 59.12 -63.37 85.91
N ASP A 3 59.54 -62.14 86.22
CA ASP A 3 58.77 -60.93 85.89
C ASP A 3 59.70 -59.86 85.31
N ARG A 4 60.21 -60.15 84.10
CA ARG A 4 60.84 -59.18 83.19
C ARG A 4 60.08 -59.10 81.86
N ARG A 5 58.75 -59.20 81.90
CA ARG A 5 57.86 -58.79 80.78
C ARG A 5 57.22 -57.44 81.05
N ALA A 6 57.92 -56.58 81.80
CA ALA A 6 57.62 -55.17 81.88
C ALA A 6 57.89 -54.54 80.49
N ARG A 7 56.88 -54.61 79.62
CA ARG A 7 56.36 -53.49 78.82
C ARG A 7 57.45 -52.50 78.38
N LEU A 8 58.42 -52.97 77.59
CA LEU A 8 59.22 -52.06 76.78
C LEU A 8 58.23 -51.34 75.86
N PRO A 9 58.16 -50.00 75.88
CA PRO A 9 57.33 -49.25 74.94
C PRO A 9 57.75 -49.69 73.55
N ASP A 10 56.82 -50.25 72.77
CA ASP A 10 57.06 -50.92 71.49
C ASP A 10 58.22 -50.26 70.74
N ALA A 11 59.41 -50.88 70.77
CA ALA A 11 60.58 -50.36 70.08
C ALA A 11 60.28 -50.19 68.58
N LEU A 12 59.42 -51.08 68.07
CA LEU A 12 58.84 -51.07 66.74
C LEU A 12 57.89 -49.89 66.51
N ALA A 13 57.05 -49.51 67.49
CA ALA A 13 56.18 -48.34 67.38
C ALA A 13 56.97 -47.03 67.40
N ARG A 14 58.03 -46.97 68.23
CA ARG A 14 58.96 -45.83 68.25
C ARG A 14 59.73 -45.71 66.94
N LEU A 15 60.27 -46.81 66.44
CA LEU A 15 60.99 -46.83 65.18
C LEU A 15 60.08 -46.49 63.99
N PHE A 16 58.83 -46.94 64.00
CA PHE A 16 57.84 -46.53 63.01
C PHE A 16 57.58 -45.02 63.08
N LEU A 17 57.37 -44.47 64.27
CA LEU A 17 57.18 -43.04 64.48
C LEU A 17 58.42 -42.23 64.01
N ASP A 18 59.62 -42.68 64.35
CA ASP A 18 60.87 -42.01 63.99
C ASP A 18 61.10 -42.01 62.46
N VAL A 19 60.71 -43.08 61.77
CA VAL A 19 60.92 -43.24 60.33
C VAL A 19 59.80 -42.58 59.50
N THR A 20 58.56 -42.60 59.98
CA THR A 20 57.38 -42.20 59.21
C THR A 20 56.76 -40.88 59.67
N GLY A 21 57.11 -40.40 60.87
CA GLY A 21 56.55 -39.21 61.49
C GLY A 21 55.16 -39.38 62.10
N ASP A 22 54.51 -40.53 61.89
CA ASP A 22 53.16 -40.83 62.36
C ASP A 22 53.14 -42.06 63.27
N ALA A 23 52.19 -42.10 64.21
CA ALA A 23 52.03 -43.28 65.07
C ALA A 23 51.43 -44.45 64.26
N PRO A 24 51.90 -45.69 64.46
CA PRO A 24 51.27 -46.87 63.88
C PRO A 24 49.95 -47.17 64.59
N ASP A 25 48.95 -47.63 63.83
CA ASP A 25 47.72 -48.17 64.42
C ASP A 25 47.94 -49.62 64.93
N ASP A 26 47.03 -50.09 65.77
CA ASP A 26 47.14 -51.43 66.37
C ASP A 26 47.17 -52.55 65.32
N ALA A 27 46.48 -52.36 64.19
CA ALA A 27 46.48 -53.31 63.08
C ALA A 27 47.85 -53.38 62.38
N SER A 28 48.50 -52.23 62.20
CA SER A 28 49.83 -52.07 61.61
C SER A 28 50.87 -52.71 62.51
N LEU A 29 50.80 -52.46 63.83
CA LEU A 29 51.68 -53.12 64.80
C LEU A 29 51.53 -54.65 64.77
N LEU A 30 50.30 -55.15 64.67
CA LEU A 30 50.04 -56.59 64.56
C LEU A 30 50.55 -57.18 63.23
N ARG A 31 50.38 -56.48 62.11
CA ARG A 31 50.90 -56.91 60.80
C ARG A 31 52.42 -56.94 60.80
N MET A 32 53.07 -55.86 61.26
CA MET A 32 54.53 -55.77 61.36
C MET A 32 55.12 -56.85 62.28
N ARG A 33 54.49 -57.12 63.44
CA ARG A 33 54.90 -58.22 64.33
C ARG A 33 54.73 -59.60 63.69
N ARG A 34 53.66 -59.81 62.92
CA ARG A 34 53.44 -61.08 62.19
C ARG A 34 54.49 -61.29 61.11
N ILE A 35 54.79 -60.24 60.33
CA ILE A 35 55.81 -60.27 59.27
C ILE A 35 57.19 -60.51 59.87
N SER A 36 57.52 -59.83 60.96
CA SER A 36 58.77 -60.06 61.69
C SER A 36 58.88 -61.47 62.26
N GLY A 37 57.80 -62.00 62.85
CA GLY A 37 57.77 -63.37 63.35
C GLY A 37 57.98 -64.41 62.25
N ALA A 38 57.42 -64.18 61.07
CA ALA A 38 57.62 -65.04 59.89
C ALA A 38 59.06 -64.98 59.36
N LEU A 39 59.73 -63.82 59.49
CA LEU A 39 61.11 -63.59 59.07
C LEU A 39 62.15 -63.88 60.17
N ASN A 40 61.71 -64.31 61.36
CA ASN A 40 62.56 -64.58 62.53
C ASN A 40 63.54 -63.44 62.87
N LEU A 41 63.05 -62.19 62.82
CA LEU A 41 63.87 -61.01 63.06
C LEU A 41 64.14 -60.82 64.55
N ARG A 42 65.39 -60.47 64.88
CA ARG A 42 65.78 -60.11 66.24
C ARG A 42 65.38 -58.67 66.55
N ASP A 43 65.28 -58.35 67.84
CA ASP A 43 65.13 -56.97 68.29
C ASP A 43 66.32 -56.13 67.77
N ASN A 44 66.06 -54.94 67.20
CA ASN A 44 67.04 -54.02 66.61
C ASN A 44 67.71 -54.45 65.28
N ASP A 45 67.09 -55.34 64.50
CA ASP A 45 67.49 -55.57 63.11
C ASP A 45 67.23 -54.32 62.22
N ALA A 46 68.14 -54.02 61.29
CA ALA A 46 67.95 -52.95 60.29
C ALA A 46 66.73 -53.19 59.40
N LEU A 47 66.30 -54.46 59.26
CA LEU A 47 65.11 -54.81 58.49
C LEU A 47 63.82 -54.25 59.10
N TRP A 48 63.80 -53.89 60.39
CA TRP A 48 62.65 -53.22 61.01
C TRP A 48 62.34 -51.86 60.39
N SER A 49 63.36 -51.11 59.97
CA SER A 49 63.17 -49.83 59.27
C SER A 49 62.52 -50.04 57.91
N ILE A 50 62.92 -51.09 57.18
CA ILE A 50 62.31 -51.44 55.89
C ILE A 50 60.85 -51.87 56.08
N ILE A 51 60.56 -52.71 57.08
CA ILE A 51 59.18 -53.13 57.40
C ILE A 51 58.32 -51.92 57.78
N SER A 52 58.87 -50.95 58.52
CA SER A 52 58.16 -49.73 58.90
C SER A 52 57.81 -48.85 57.70
N VAL A 53 58.76 -48.67 56.77
CA VAL A 53 58.52 -47.93 55.52
C VAL A 53 57.48 -48.64 54.64
N LEU A 54 57.56 -49.97 54.51
CA LEU A 54 56.60 -50.74 53.73
C LEU A 54 55.18 -50.67 54.31
N GLU A 55 55.04 -50.74 55.63
CA GLU A 55 53.76 -50.59 56.30
C GLU A 55 53.21 -49.16 56.13
N TYR A 56 54.07 -48.13 56.16
CA TYR A 56 53.68 -46.77 55.83
C TYR A 56 53.13 -46.65 54.40
N TYR A 57 53.82 -47.23 53.40
CA TYR A 57 53.31 -47.23 52.03
C TYR A 57 52.02 -48.03 51.88
N ALA A 58 51.88 -49.17 52.57
CA ALA A 58 50.64 -49.94 52.58
C ALA A 58 49.46 -49.10 53.10
N ARG A 59 49.61 -48.42 54.25
CA ARG A 59 48.60 -47.50 54.80
C ARG A 59 48.31 -46.35 53.85
N LEU A 60 49.34 -45.77 53.25
CA LEU A 60 49.20 -44.66 52.31
C LEU A 60 48.34 -45.08 51.11
N TYR A 61 48.60 -46.24 50.52
CA TYR A 61 47.84 -46.75 49.38
C TYR A 61 46.46 -47.28 49.75
N GLU A 62 46.23 -47.77 50.96
CA GLU A 62 44.89 -48.13 51.44
C GLU A 62 44.01 -46.88 51.63
N ALA A 63 44.57 -45.78 52.14
CA ALA A 63 43.84 -44.54 52.37
C ALA A 63 43.66 -43.68 51.11
N MET A 64 44.50 -43.85 50.09
CA MET A 64 44.52 -42.99 48.90
C MET A 64 43.20 -42.98 48.10
N PRO A 65 42.56 -44.13 47.78
CA PRO A 65 41.33 -44.14 46.99
C PRO A 65 40.20 -43.35 47.64
N GLU A 66 40.08 -43.47 48.96
CA GLU A 66 39.06 -42.80 49.74
C GLU A 66 39.31 -41.28 49.80
N ARG A 67 40.57 -40.86 49.94
CA ARG A 67 40.96 -39.44 49.83
C ARG A 67 40.68 -38.85 48.44
N ILE A 68 40.90 -39.63 47.38
CA ILE A 68 40.57 -39.23 46.00
C ILE A 68 39.05 -39.08 45.85
N ARG A 69 38.27 -40.02 46.38
CA ARG A 69 36.80 -39.95 46.36
C ARG A 69 36.29 -38.70 47.06
N GLN A 70 36.76 -38.43 48.28
CA GLN A 70 36.36 -37.25 49.06
C GLN A 70 36.75 -35.94 48.37
N ALA A 71 37.97 -35.85 47.81
CA ALA A 71 38.40 -34.68 47.05
C ALA A 71 37.59 -34.51 45.75
N GLY A 72 37.18 -35.61 45.12
CA GLY A 72 36.35 -35.63 43.92
C GLY A 72 34.91 -35.20 44.18
N GLU A 73 34.24 -35.78 45.18
CA GLU A 73 32.83 -35.52 45.49
C GLU A 73 32.55 -34.03 45.70
N GLY A 74 33.36 -33.34 46.52
CA GLY A 74 33.20 -31.91 46.76
C GLY A 74 33.37 -31.04 45.51
N SER A 75 34.24 -31.46 44.58
CA SER A 75 34.52 -30.74 43.33
C SER A 75 33.43 -31.00 42.28
N PHE A 76 33.02 -32.26 42.09
CA PHE A 76 32.02 -32.63 41.10
C PHE A 76 30.64 -32.09 41.46
N ASP A 77 30.26 -32.09 42.74
CA ASP A 77 28.97 -31.52 43.16
C ASP A 77 28.92 -30.01 42.99
N ALA A 78 30.06 -29.31 43.14
CA ALA A 78 30.15 -27.88 42.86
C ALA A 78 30.01 -27.60 41.36
N VAL A 79 30.76 -28.33 40.52
CA VAL A 79 30.69 -28.21 39.05
C VAL A 79 29.29 -28.54 38.55
N ARG A 80 28.66 -29.59 39.09
CA ARG A 80 27.30 -29.99 38.71
C ARG A 80 26.28 -28.90 39.04
N ARG A 81 26.33 -28.34 40.25
CA ARG A 81 25.43 -27.24 40.65
C ARG A 81 25.63 -25.99 39.79
N GLU A 82 26.88 -25.66 39.47
CA GLU A 82 27.18 -24.52 38.59
C GLU A 82 26.69 -24.77 37.16
N ALA A 83 26.88 -25.98 36.63
CA ALA A 83 26.36 -26.37 35.32
C ALA A 83 24.83 -26.33 35.29
N GLU A 84 24.15 -26.87 36.29
CA GLU A 84 22.68 -26.81 36.41
C GLU A 84 22.20 -25.34 36.46
N ALA A 85 22.81 -24.51 37.31
CA ALA A 85 22.49 -23.08 37.40
C ALA A 85 22.73 -22.32 36.07
N ALA A 86 23.82 -22.62 35.37
CA ALA A 86 24.13 -22.03 34.07
C ALA A 86 23.10 -22.46 33.01
N THR A 87 22.71 -23.74 33.00
CA THR A 87 21.69 -24.24 32.07
C THR A 87 20.32 -23.63 32.36
N ASP A 88 19.94 -23.47 33.62
CA ASP A 88 18.68 -22.83 34.00
C ASP A 88 18.65 -21.36 33.60
N ALA A 89 19.75 -20.63 33.83
CA ALA A 89 19.90 -19.24 33.40
C ALA A 89 19.78 -19.12 31.86
N LEU A 90 20.44 -19.99 31.12
CA LEU A 90 20.37 -20.02 29.66
C LEU A 90 18.95 -20.33 29.17
N MET A 91 18.28 -21.31 29.77
CA MET A 91 16.89 -21.66 29.44
C MET A 91 15.93 -20.50 29.75
N HIS A 92 16.16 -19.76 30.84
CA HIS A 92 15.38 -18.58 31.15
C HIS A 92 15.59 -17.48 30.11
N GLN A 93 16.84 -17.21 29.73
CA GLN A 93 17.17 -16.23 28.68
C GLN A 93 16.57 -16.62 27.32
N HIS A 94 16.61 -17.90 26.94
CA HIS A 94 15.99 -18.37 25.71
C HIS A 94 14.47 -18.19 25.72
N ARG A 95 13.81 -18.52 26.83
CA ARG A 95 12.35 -18.31 26.97
C ARG A 95 11.99 -16.83 26.90
N ASP A 96 12.75 -15.96 27.56
CA ASP A 96 12.53 -14.52 27.51
C ASP A 96 12.74 -13.95 26.09
N ALA A 97 13.81 -14.37 25.41
CA ALA A 97 14.07 -13.99 24.02
C ALA A 97 12.95 -14.45 23.07
N LEU A 98 12.43 -15.66 23.26
CA LEU A 98 11.28 -16.16 22.49
C LEU A 98 10.01 -15.35 22.76
N THR A 99 9.75 -14.96 24.00
CA THR A 99 8.62 -14.09 24.35
C THR A 99 8.75 -12.73 23.69
N ARG A 100 9.94 -12.12 23.72
CA ARG A 100 10.21 -10.85 23.03
C ARG A 100 10.03 -10.98 21.51
N CYS A 101 10.53 -12.06 20.90
CA CYS A 101 10.36 -12.33 19.48
C CYS A 101 8.87 -12.45 19.11
N LYS A 102 8.09 -13.19 19.89
CA LYS A 102 6.64 -13.31 19.69
C LYS A 102 5.94 -11.95 19.76
N ALA A 103 6.24 -11.14 20.78
CA ALA A 103 5.67 -9.80 20.90
C ALA A 103 6.01 -8.91 19.69
N THR A 104 7.24 -9.01 19.15
CA THR A 104 7.61 -8.27 17.93
C THR A 104 6.90 -8.79 16.68
N MET A 105 6.65 -10.10 16.58
CA MET A 105 5.89 -10.69 15.48
C MET A 105 4.42 -10.25 15.53
N GLU A 106 3.80 -10.27 16.71
CA GLU A 106 2.42 -9.79 16.91
C GLU A 106 2.28 -8.31 16.53
N LEU A 107 3.25 -7.47 16.94
CA LEU A 107 3.28 -6.06 16.55
C LEU A 107 3.43 -5.90 15.03
N ALA A 108 4.32 -6.66 14.39
CA ALA A 108 4.50 -6.60 12.94
C ALA A 108 3.23 -7.05 12.18
N GLU A 109 2.52 -8.07 12.67
CA GLU A 109 1.24 -8.51 12.12
C GLU A 109 0.17 -7.42 12.24
N GLU A 110 0.06 -6.76 13.39
CA GLU A 110 -0.88 -5.67 13.61
C GLU A 110 -0.61 -4.51 12.64
N MET A 111 0.64 -4.07 12.53
CA MET A 111 1.04 -3.02 11.59
C MET A 111 0.73 -3.38 10.13
N THR A 112 0.94 -4.65 9.76
CA THR A 112 0.66 -5.15 8.42
C THR A 112 -0.85 -5.14 8.13
N ARG A 113 -1.67 -5.62 9.07
CA ARG A 113 -3.14 -5.59 8.94
C ARG A 113 -3.66 -4.14 8.83
N GLU A 114 -3.12 -3.24 9.63
CA GLU A 114 -3.48 -1.83 9.59
C GLU A 114 -3.08 -1.17 8.26
N HIS A 115 -1.86 -1.45 7.78
CA HIS A 115 -1.40 -0.96 6.48
C HIS A 115 -2.25 -1.50 5.34
N GLU A 116 -2.56 -2.78 5.34
CA GLU A 116 -3.42 -3.42 4.34
C GLU A 116 -4.82 -2.78 4.32
N ALA A 117 -5.41 -2.53 5.49
CA ALA A 117 -6.69 -1.83 5.60
C ALA A 117 -6.63 -0.40 5.05
N ARG A 118 -5.59 0.37 5.40
CA ARG A 118 -5.37 1.73 4.86
C ARG A 118 -5.19 1.71 3.34
N TYR A 119 -4.41 0.77 2.81
CA TYR A 119 -4.20 0.63 1.36
C TYR A 119 -5.51 0.31 0.64
N ARG A 120 -6.32 -0.63 1.16
CA ARG A 120 -7.64 -0.95 0.58
C ARG A 120 -8.57 0.26 0.58
N ALA A 121 -8.61 1.02 1.68
CA ALA A 121 -9.41 2.23 1.77
C ALA A 121 -8.95 3.30 0.77
N ALA A 122 -7.64 3.53 0.66
CA ALA A 122 -7.08 4.49 -0.30
C ALA A 122 -7.38 4.10 -1.75
N LEU A 123 -7.29 2.81 -2.09
CA LEU A 123 -7.67 2.30 -3.41
C LEU A 123 -9.16 2.47 -3.70
N ALA A 124 -10.03 2.26 -2.71
CA ALA A 124 -11.46 2.47 -2.88
C ALA A 124 -11.79 3.94 -3.16
N VAL A 125 -11.19 4.87 -2.42
CA VAL A 125 -11.35 6.32 -2.65
C VAL A 125 -10.86 6.73 -4.02
N LEU A 126 -9.65 6.30 -4.41
CA LEU A 126 -9.09 6.64 -5.72
C LEU A 126 -9.95 6.07 -6.87
N ASN A 127 -10.47 4.86 -6.70
CA ASN A 127 -11.35 4.26 -7.68
C ASN A 127 -12.65 5.06 -7.83
N ASP A 128 -13.29 5.45 -6.73
CA ASP A 128 -14.50 6.27 -6.73
C ASP A 128 -14.27 7.65 -7.40
N GLU A 129 -13.19 8.35 -7.03
CA GLU A 129 -12.78 9.61 -7.67
C GLU A 129 -12.52 9.44 -9.18
N SER A 130 -11.87 8.35 -9.58
CA SER A 130 -11.62 8.08 -10.99
C SER A 130 -12.91 7.82 -11.77
N LEU A 131 -13.84 7.08 -11.18
CA LEU A 131 -15.14 6.75 -11.80
C LEU A 131 -16.02 7.98 -11.91
N THR A 132 -16.06 8.85 -10.90
CA THR A 132 -16.81 10.12 -10.95
C THR A 132 -16.27 11.03 -12.05
N VAL A 133 -14.95 11.22 -12.15
CA VAL A 133 -14.33 12.03 -13.23
C VAL A 133 -14.61 11.44 -14.61
N LEU A 134 -14.55 10.11 -14.77
CA LEU A 134 -14.90 9.46 -16.03
C LEU A 134 -16.38 9.61 -16.38
N ALA A 135 -17.27 9.49 -15.39
CA ALA A 135 -18.71 9.67 -15.56
C ALA A 135 -19.04 11.11 -15.95
N GLU A 136 -18.46 12.11 -15.30
CA GLU A 136 -18.63 13.53 -15.65
C GLU A 136 -18.14 13.83 -17.06
N ARG A 137 -16.96 13.31 -17.44
CA ARG A 137 -16.44 13.47 -18.81
C ARG A 137 -17.33 12.80 -19.85
N ALA A 138 -17.86 11.62 -19.56
CA ALA A 138 -18.78 10.91 -20.43
C ALA A 138 -20.10 11.70 -20.58
N ALA A 139 -20.70 12.14 -19.47
CA ALA A 139 -21.88 12.98 -19.45
C ALA A 139 -21.67 14.28 -20.24
N GLY A 140 -20.54 14.96 -20.05
CA GLY A 140 -20.19 16.18 -20.78
C GLY A 140 -19.98 15.97 -22.29
N ARG A 141 -19.54 14.77 -22.73
CA ARG A 141 -19.49 14.43 -24.17
C ARG A 141 -20.89 14.14 -24.71
N ILE A 142 -21.70 13.37 -23.99
CA ILE A 142 -23.07 13.03 -24.38
C ILE A 142 -23.91 14.32 -24.49
N ALA A 143 -23.83 15.20 -23.49
CA ALA A 143 -24.53 16.48 -23.48
C ALA A 143 -24.14 17.36 -24.67
N ARG A 144 -22.84 17.44 -25.00
CA ARG A 144 -22.37 18.19 -26.19
C ARG A 144 -22.85 17.59 -27.50
N VAL A 145 -22.81 16.27 -27.66
CA VAL A 145 -23.30 15.61 -28.88
C VAL A 145 -24.82 15.78 -29.02
N ALA A 146 -25.57 15.59 -27.94
CA ALA A 146 -27.01 15.79 -27.92
C ALA A 146 -27.38 17.26 -28.20
N GLY A 147 -26.70 18.20 -27.54
CA GLY A 147 -26.87 19.64 -27.76
C GLY A 147 -26.59 20.04 -29.21
N ASN A 148 -25.47 19.60 -29.78
CA ASN A 148 -25.12 19.86 -31.18
C ASN A 148 -26.17 19.30 -32.15
N ARG A 149 -26.72 18.11 -31.88
CA ARG A 149 -27.80 17.52 -32.68
C ARG A 149 -29.09 18.33 -32.59
N LEU A 150 -29.50 18.74 -31.38
CA LEU A 150 -30.70 19.55 -31.17
C LEU A 150 -30.57 20.94 -31.83
N VAL A 151 -29.41 21.58 -31.70
CA VAL A 151 -29.12 22.85 -32.40
C VAL A 151 -29.14 22.66 -33.92
N GLY A 152 -28.57 21.55 -34.43
CA GLY A 152 -28.63 21.22 -35.86
C GLY A 152 -30.06 21.05 -36.36
N VAL A 153 -30.88 20.27 -35.66
CA VAL A 153 -32.30 20.05 -36.03
C VAL A 153 -33.10 21.35 -35.97
N SER A 154 -32.94 22.14 -34.92
CA SER A 154 -33.64 23.43 -34.78
C SER A 154 -33.19 24.45 -35.83
N ALA A 155 -31.90 24.51 -36.17
CA ALA A 155 -31.40 25.36 -37.24
C ALA A 155 -31.95 24.96 -38.62
N VAL A 156 -32.06 23.67 -38.91
CA VAL A 156 -32.69 23.18 -40.14
C VAL A 156 -34.18 23.52 -40.17
N ALA A 157 -34.91 23.29 -39.08
CA ALA A 157 -36.33 23.64 -38.97
C ALA A 157 -36.56 25.15 -39.14
N ALA A 158 -35.70 25.99 -38.55
CA ALA A 158 -35.76 27.44 -38.69
C ALA A 158 -35.49 27.91 -40.13
N ARG A 159 -34.54 27.27 -40.84
CA ARG A 159 -34.28 27.56 -42.27
C ARG A 159 -35.47 27.18 -43.14
N GLU A 160 -36.06 26.00 -42.89
CA GLU A 160 -37.26 25.53 -43.58
C GLU A 160 -38.45 26.49 -43.36
N GLN A 161 -38.66 26.92 -42.11
CA GLN A 161 -39.71 27.90 -41.79
C GLN A 161 -39.46 29.25 -42.47
N ARG A 162 -38.21 29.71 -42.52
CA ARG A 162 -37.86 30.96 -43.21
C ARG A 162 -38.08 30.86 -44.73
N ALA A 163 -37.72 29.74 -45.34
CA ALA A 163 -37.98 29.49 -46.75
C ALA A 163 -39.49 29.54 -47.08
N ARG A 164 -40.34 28.96 -46.21
CA ARG A 164 -41.80 29.05 -46.37
C ARG A 164 -42.31 30.48 -46.23
N ILE A 165 -41.78 31.26 -45.29
CA ILE A 165 -42.15 32.68 -45.14
C ILE A 165 -41.74 33.45 -46.39
N ASP A 166 -40.51 33.28 -46.87
CA ASP A 166 -40.01 33.97 -48.07
C ASP A 166 -40.83 33.59 -49.32
N GLU A 167 -41.24 32.32 -49.46
CA GLU A 167 -42.14 31.87 -50.51
C GLU A 167 -43.51 32.57 -50.42
N THR A 168 -44.12 32.64 -49.23
CA THR A 168 -45.39 33.34 -49.05
C THR A 168 -45.28 34.84 -49.32
N VAL A 169 -44.17 35.48 -48.93
CA VAL A 169 -43.90 36.90 -49.21
C VAL A 169 -43.72 37.11 -50.72
N ALA A 170 -43.00 36.22 -51.41
CA ALA A 170 -42.85 36.28 -52.86
C ALA A 170 -44.19 36.12 -53.58
N GLN A 171 -45.05 35.21 -53.14
CA GLN A 171 -46.39 35.03 -53.68
C GLN A 171 -47.25 36.30 -53.49
N ILE A 172 -47.20 36.93 -52.32
CA ILE A 172 -47.89 38.20 -52.03
C ILE A 172 -47.33 39.33 -52.90
N ALA A 173 -46.02 39.43 -53.07
CA ALA A 173 -45.38 40.45 -53.90
C ALA A 173 -45.78 40.30 -55.38
N VAL A 174 -45.79 39.08 -55.91
CA VAL A 174 -46.25 38.79 -57.28
C VAL A 174 -47.73 39.13 -57.44
N ALA A 175 -48.58 38.76 -56.48
CA ALA A 175 -50.00 39.14 -56.49
C ALA A 175 -50.19 40.66 -56.48
N GLY A 176 -49.42 41.38 -55.64
CA GLY A 176 -49.41 42.84 -55.60
C GLY A 176 -48.95 43.46 -56.92
N GLN A 177 -47.93 42.90 -57.56
CA GLN A 177 -47.42 43.39 -58.85
C GLN A 177 -48.40 43.15 -60.00
N MET A 178 -49.11 42.00 -60.00
CA MET A 178 -50.20 41.76 -60.96
C MET A 178 -51.37 42.74 -60.78
N ALA A 179 -51.76 43.02 -59.52
CA ALA A 179 -52.77 44.03 -59.21
C ALA A 179 -52.33 45.45 -59.65
N MET A 180 -51.06 45.79 -59.42
CA MET A 180 -50.50 47.09 -59.82
C MET A 180 -50.44 47.25 -61.34
N HIS A 181 -50.04 46.22 -62.09
CA HIS A 181 -50.09 46.26 -63.55
C HIS A 181 -51.52 46.33 -64.09
N GLY A 182 -52.48 45.67 -63.44
CA GLY A 182 -53.91 45.77 -63.77
C GLY A 182 -54.44 47.19 -63.59
N THR A 183 -54.16 47.81 -62.45
CA THR A 183 -54.60 49.18 -62.12
C THR A 183 -53.94 50.23 -63.02
N VAL A 184 -52.64 50.12 -63.30
CA VAL A 184 -51.93 51.03 -64.22
C VAL A 184 -52.48 50.90 -65.65
N ARG A 185 -52.80 49.69 -66.12
CA ARG A 185 -53.44 49.51 -67.45
C ARG A 185 -54.84 50.13 -67.49
N ALA A 186 -55.62 50.03 -66.41
CA ALA A 186 -56.95 50.63 -66.33
C ALA A 186 -56.88 52.16 -66.38
N LEU A 187 -55.99 52.76 -65.58
CA LEU A 187 -55.73 54.21 -65.60
C LEU A 187 -55.29 54.70 -66.98
N ARG A 188 -54.38 53.97 -67.64
CA ARG A 188 -53.92 54.31 -68.98
C ARG A 188 -55.04 54.23 -70.02
N ARG A 189 -55.93 53.24 -69.93
CA ARG A 189 -57.12 53.14 -70.80
C ARG A 189 -58.07 54.32 -70.60
N LEU A 190 -58.32 54.70 -69.35
CA LEU A 190 -59.13 55.88 -69.03
C LEU A 190 -58.50 57.15 -69.62
N PHE A 191 -57.20 57.33 -69.47
CA PHE A 191 -56.48 58.49 -70.03
C PHE A 191 -56.59 58.57 -71.56
N TRP A 192 -56.41 57.44 -72.25
CA TRP A 192 -56.59 57.38 -73.72
C TRP A 192 -58.04 57.63 -74.13
N SER A 193 -59.02 57.10 -73.40
CA SER A 193 -60.43 57.37 -73.69
C SER A 193 -60.78 58.85 -73.49
N ALA A 194 -60.26 59.49 -72.44
CA ALA A 194 -60.44 60.92 -72.20
C ALA A 194 -59.77 61.77 -73.29
N LEU A 195 -58.57 61.38 -73.75
CA LEU A 195 -57.87 62.03 -74.87
C LEU A 195 -58.68 61.93 -76.18
N VAL A 196 -59.27 60.77 -76.47
CA VAL A 196 -60.12 60.57 -77.66
C VAL A 196 -61.38 61.44 -77.58
N VAL A 197 -62.02 61.52 -76.39
CA VAL A 197 -63.16 62.40 -76.17
C VAL A 197 -62.76 63.88 -76.36
N LEU A 198 -61.61 64.29 -75.82
CA LEU A 198 -61.09 65.65 -76.01
C LEU A 198 -60.84 65.97 -77.50
N LEU A 199 -60.24 65.03 -78.24
CA LEU A 199 -59.99 65.17 -79.68
C LEU A 199 -61.29 65.29 -80.48
N LEU A 200 -62.32 64.52 -80.14
CA LEU A 200 -63.65 64.62 -80.76
C LEU A 200 -64.32 65.97 -80.48
N VAL A 201 -64.19 66.51 -79.26
CA VAL A 201 -64.72 67.84 -78.90
C VAL A 201 -64.00 68.95 -79.67
N THR A 202 -62.68 68.85 -79.84
CA THR A 202 -61.93 69.82 -80.66
C THR A 202 -62.21 69.69 -82.16
N GLY A 203 -62.41 68.46 -82.68
CA GLY A 203 -62.76 68.22 -84.08
C GLY A 203 -64.16 68.69 -84.46
N ALA A 204 -65.11 68.64 -83.51
CA ALA A 204 -66.45 69.20 -83.71
C ALA A 204 -66.46 70.74 -83.79
N SER A 205 -65.46 71.41 -83.19
CA SER A 205 -65.39 72.88 -83.17
C SER A 205 -64.85 73.49 -84.47
N THR A 206 -64.16 72.72 -85.31
CA THR A 206 -63.65 73.19 -86.62
C THR A 206 -64.65 73.05 -87.77
N CYS A 207 -65.71 72.25 -87.63
CA CYS A 207 -66.72 72.07 -88.67
C CYS A 207 -67.86 73.11 -88.65
N ALA A 208 -68.04 73.86 -87.55
CA ALA A 208 -69.11 74.86 -87.44
C ALA A 208 -68.73 76.27 -87.98
N GLY A 209 -67.45 76.56 -88.21
CA GLY A 209 -66.96 77.88 -88.63
C GLY A 209 -66.88 78.14 -90.14
N TRP A 210 -67.00 77.12 -90.99
CA TRP A 210 -66.74 77.24 -92.44
C TRP A 210 -68.01 77.48 -93.29
N TRP A 211 -69.21 77.35 -92.73
CA TRP A 211 -70.46 77.34 -93.51
C TRP A 211 -71.28 78.65 -93.52
N THR A 212 -70.81 79.73 -92.86
CA THR A 212 -71.57 80.99 -92.76
C THR A 212 -70.82 82.25 -93.22
N GLY A 213 -69.67 82.14 -93.88
CA GLY A 213 -68.73 83.26 -94.04
C GLY A 213 -68.55 83.95 -95.40
N ALA A 214 -68.95 83.40 -96.56
CA ALA A 214 -68.50 84.02 -97.83
C ALA A 214 -69.42 83.86 -99.05
N HIS A 215 -70.74 83.87 -98.84
CA HIS A 215 -71.73 84.09 -99.91
C HIS A 215 -72.23 85.57 -100.00
N ALA A 216 -71.44 86.53 -99.53
CA ALA A 216 -71.79 87.96 -99.50
C ALA A 216 -70.81 88.86 -100.28
N ALA A 217 -70.41 88.46 -101.48
CA ALA A 217 -69.74 89.33 -102.46
C ALA A 217 -70.22 88.99 -103.88
N GLN A 218 -71.51 89.25 -104.12
CA GLN A 218 -72.15 89.22 -105.42
C GLN A 218 -72.56 90.65 -105.81
N ALA A 219 -72.35 90.98 -107.08
CA ALA A 219 -72.91 92.12 -107.80
C ALA A 219 -72.33 93.52 -107.52
N GLY A 220 -71.40 93.91 -108.39
CA GLY A 220 -71.04 95.30 -108.63
C GLY A 220 -70.18 95.43 -109.88
N TYR A 221 -70.80 95.38 -111.05
CA TYR A 221 -70.63 96.35 -112.15
C TYR A 221 -71.05 95.75 -113.50
N ALA A 222 -72.17 96.27 -114.01
CA ALA A 222 -72.50 96.33 -115.42
C ALA A 222 -72.32 97.80 -115.87
N GLY A 223 -71.74 98.03 -117.05
CA GLY A 223 -72.01 99.22 -117.89
C GLY A 223 -70.90 100.26 -118.10
N ARG A 224 -69.90 99.96 -118.94
CA ARG A 224 -69.58 100.65 -120.21
C ARG A 224 -68.50 99.90 -120.98
#